data_AF-A0ABD0N925-F1
#
_entry.id   AF-A0ABD0N925-F1
#
_cell.length_a   1.000
_cell.length_b   1.000
_cell.length_c   1.000
_cell.angle_alpha   90.00
_cell.angle_beta   90.00
_cell.angle_gamma   90.00
#
_symmetry.space_group_name_H-M   'P 1'
#
loop_
_entity.id
_entity.type
_entity.pdbx_description
1 polymer ?
#
loop_
_entity_poly.entity_id
_entity_poly.type
_entity_poly.pdbx_seq_one_letter_code
_entity_poly.pdbx_strand_id
1 'polypeptide(L)'
;ENLSKDLYLISQMDSDQFVPIWTIASMEGIKVLTTDTDLILDVLRSSPMVQVDEKGEKVRPNHKRCIIILREVPETTPVEEVEALFKNDNCPKVISVEFAHNNNWYITFQSDTDAQQ
;
A
#
# COMPACT_ATOMS: atom_id res chain seq x y z
N GLU A 1 6.56 -1.13 -5.97
CA GLU A 1 7.17 -2.16 -5.09
C GLU A 1 8.50 -1.75 -4.46
N ASN A 2 9.38 -0.97 -5.11
CA ASN A 2 10.71 -0.63 -4.57
C ASN A 2 10.69 0.30 -3.34
N LEU A 3 9.85 1.33 -3.30
CA LEU A 3 9.85 2.28 -2.17
C LEU A 3 9.59 1.61 -0.80
N SER A 4 8.89 0.49 -0.76
CA SER A 4 8.56 -0.23 0.48
C SER A 4 9.58 -1.28 0.89
N LYS A 5 10.56 -1.60 0.02
CA LYS A 5 11.50 -2.73 0.19
C LYS A 5 12.96 -2.32 0.05
N ASP A 6 13.24 -1.18 -0.57
CA ASP A 6 14.60 -0.69 -0.80
C ASP A 6 15.15 -0.04 0.46
N LEU A 7 16.22 -0.63 1.01
CA LEU A 7 16.88 -0.16 2.24
C LEU A 7 17.36 1.30 2.14
N TYR A 8 17.80 1.74 0.96
CA TYR A 8 18.22 3.12 0.75
C TYR A 8 17.01 4.05 0.84
N LEU A 9 15.91 3.75 0.15
CA LEU A 9 14.71 4.58 0.20
C LEU A 9 14.09 4.59 1.60
N ILE A 10 14.05 3.45 2.28
CA ILE A 10 13.60 3.34 3.68
C ILE A 10 14.46 4.22 4.61
N SER A 11 15.78 4.25 4.41
CA SER A 11 16.67 5.11 5.20
C SER A 11 16.45 6.61 4.98
N GLN A 12 15.85 6.98 3.84
CA GLN A 12 15.54 8.37 3.49
C GLN A 12 14.10 8.76 3.83
N MET A 13 13.29 7.83 4.35
CA MET A 13 11.92 8.11 4.77
C MET A 13 11.88 8.93 6.06
N ASP A 14 10.98 9.90 6.11
CA ASP A 14 10.63 10.58 7.36
C ASP A 14 9.62 9.77 8.21
N SER A 15 9.21 10.33 9.34
CA SER A 15 8.26 9.71 10.26
C SER A 15 6.91 9.36 9.62
N ASP A 16 6.53 10.02 8.53
CA ASP A 16 5.28 9.82 7.80
C ASP A 16 5.45 8.96 6.54
N GLN A 17 6.61 8.29 6.42
CA GLN A 17 7.03 7.44 5.31
C GLN A 17 7.22 8.18 3.98
N PHE A 18 7.41 9.49 4.02
CA PHE A 18 7.71 10.28 2.85
C PHE A 18 9.20 10.29 2.56
N VAL A 19 9.54 10.13 1.28
CA VAL A 19 10.89 10.29 0.74
C VAL A 19 10.93 11.59 -0.07
N PRO A 20 12.00 12.38 0.01
CA PRO A 20 12.15 13.57 -0.82
C PRO A 20 12.14 13.25 -2.33
N ILE A 21 11.53 14.13 -3.13
CA ILE A 21 11.48 13.96 -4.59
C ILE A 21 12.88 13.95 -5.21
N TRP A 22 13.82 14.72 -4.66
CA TRP A 22 15.21 14.74 -5.14
C TRP A 22 15.89 13.37 -5.01
N THR A 23 15.52 12.55 -4.02
CA THR A 23 16.04 11.20 -3.84
C THR A 23 15.57 10.31 -4.99
N ILE A 24 14.30 10.45 -5.40
CA ILE A 24 13.71 9.72 -6.54
C ILE A 24 14.34 10.19 -7.86
N ALA A 25 14.46 11.50 -8.06
CA ALA A 25 15.15 12.08 -9.22
C ALA A 25 16.64 11.70 -9.27
N SER A 26 17.24 11.33 -8.14
CA SER A 26 18.64 10.92 -8.05
C SER A 26 18.90 9.46 -8.41
N MET A 27 17.85 8.65 -8.57
CA MET A 27 17.97 7.24 -8.94
C MET A 27 18.51 7.11 -10.37
N GLU A 28 19.49 6.23 -10.60
CA GLU A 28 20.11 6.06 -11.92
C GLU A 28 19.09 5.78 -13.03
N GLY A 29 18.10 4.93 -12.74
CA GLY A 29 17.03 4.61 -13.70
C GLY A 29 16.18 5.82 -14.11
N ILE A 30 15.97 6.78 -13.21
CA ILE A 30 15.22 8.01 -13.53
C ILE A 30 16.13 9.03 -14.22
N LYS A 31 17.37 9.20 -13.75
CA LYS A 31 18.36 10.08 -14.38
C LYS A 31 18.59 9.78 -15.86
N VAL A 32 18.54 8.51 -16.24
CA VAL A 32 18.69 8.09 -17.65
C VAL A 32 17.47 8.48 -18.49
N LEU A 33 16.29 8.57 -17.89
CA LEU A 33 15.05 8.92 -18.58
C LEU A 33 14.83 10.43 -18.65
N THR A 34 15.05 11.14 -17.55
CA THR A 34 14.82 12.58 -17.45
C THR A 34 15.58 13.20 -16.28
N THR A 35 15.91 14.48 -16.40
CA THR A 35 16.38 15.34 -15.30
C THR A 35 15.39 16.45 -14.96
N ASP A 36 14.24 16.47 -15.64
CA ASP A 36 13.18 17.45 -15.43
C ASP A 36 12.36 17.08 -14.19
N THR A 37 12.44 17.93 -13.17
CA THR A 37 11.78 17.69 -11.88
C THR A 37 10.27 17.93 -11.96
N ASP A 38 9.82 18.87 -12.81
CA ASP A 38 8.40 19.17 -12.98
C ASP A 38 7.71 17.99 -13.68
N LEU A 39 8.36 17.42 -14.71
CA LEU A 39 7.88 16.20 -15.36
C LEU A 39 7.82 15.01 -14.40
N ILE A 40 8.84 14.83 -13.54
CA ILE A 40 8.84 13.77 -12.53
C ILE A 40 7.65 13.97 -11.58
N LEU A 41 7.39 15.20 -11.13
CA LEU A 41 6.26 15.50 -10.25
C LEU A 41 4.91 15.21 -10.90
N ASP A 42 4.71 15.61 -12.16
CA ASP A 42 3.48 15.35 -12.89
C ASP A 42 3.21 13.85 -13.07
N VAL A 43 4.25 13.08 -13.38
CA VAL A 43 4.16 11.61 -13.49
C VAL A 43 3.86 10.97 -12.13
N LEU A 44 4.51 11.43 -11.05
CA LEU A 44 4.24 10.91 -9.72
C LEU A 44 2.83 11.26 -9.23
N ARG A 45 2.33 12.48 -9.52
CA ARG A 45 0.97 12.90 -9.18
C ARG A 45 -0.11 12.14 -9.93
N SER A 46 0.18 11.70 -11.16
CA SER A 46 -0.75 10.89 -11.96
C SER A 46 -0.71 9.39 -11.62
N SER A 47 0.31 8.92 -10.90
CA SER A 47 0.45 7.52 -10.55
C SER A 47 -0.40 7.13 -9.34
N PRO A 48 -1.29 6.11 -9.46
CA PRO A 48 -2.14 5.69 -8.34
C PRO A 48 -1.35 4.95 -7.23
N MET A 49 -0.12 4.54 -7.52
CA MET A 49 0.73 3.73 -6.62
C MET A 49 1.51 4.58 -5.60
N VAL A 50 1.54 5.90 -5.78
CA VAL A 50 2.29 6.83 -4.93
C VAL A 50 1.43 8.04 -4.58
N GLN A 51 1.77 8.69 -3.48
CA GLN A 51 1.13 9.92 -3.04
C GLN A 51 2.22 10.99 -2.89
N VAL A 52 2.07 12.08 -3.62
CA VAL A 52 2.90 13.29 -3.48
C VAL A 52 2.27 14.19 -2.43
N ASP A 53 3.10 14.87 -1.64
CA ASP A 53 2.63 15.86 -0.67
C ASP A 53 2.03 17.11 -1.36
N GLU A 54 1.31 17.95 -0.60
CA GLU A 54 0.66 19.13 -1.15
C GLU A 54 1.65 20.10 -1.81
N LYS A 55 2.87 20.18 -1.24
CA LYS A 55 3.94 21.07 -1.72
C LYS A 55 4.69 20.54 -2.94
N GLY A 56 4.60 19.24 -3.26
CA GLY A 56 5.41 18.63 -4.32
C GLY A 56 6.88 18.43 -3.95
N GLU A 57 7.20 18.36 -2.66
CA GLU A 57 8.58 18.20 -2.18
C GLU A 57 8.88 16.73 -1.82
N LYS A 58 7.85 15.96 -1.51
CA LYS A 58 7.99 14.59 -1.01
C LYS A 58 6.96 13.64 -1.62
N VAL A 59 7.33 12.36 -1.67
CA VAL A 59 6.47 11.27 -2.16
C VAL A 59 6.55 10.07 -1.24
N ARG A 60 5.44 9.36 -1.08
CA ARG A 60 5.39 8.07 -0.38
C ARG A 60 4.66 7.04 -1.21
N PRO A 61 4.86 5.73 -0.94
CA PRO A 61 3.99 4.71 -1.50
C PRO A 61 2.55 4.92 -1.04
N ASN A 62 1.62 4.73 -1.96
CA ASN A 62 0.21 4.67 -1.61
C ASN A 62 -0.11 3.26 -1.09
N HIS A 63 0.18 3.01 0.19
CA HIS A 63 -0.28 1.81 0.89
C HIS A 63 -1.75 1.98 1.24
N LYS A 64 -2.61 1.83 0.24
CA LYS A 64 -4.03 1.84 0.49
C LYS A 64 -4.41 0.62 1.33
N ARG A 65 -5.33 0.81 2.27
CA ARG A 65 -5.71 -0.24 3.22
C ARG A 65 -6.47 -1.33 2.49
N CYS A 66 -5.84 -2.49 2.33
CA CYS A 66 -6.47 -3.69 1.78
C CYS A 66 -6.94 -4.65 2.89
N ILE A 67 -7.14 -4.16 4.12
CA ILE A 67 -7.46 -5.00 5.28
C ILE A 67 -8.88 -4.69 5.79
N ILE A 68 -9.74 -5.70 5.82
CA ILE A 68 -11.04 -5.70 6.51
C ILE A 68 -10.84 -6.26 7.92
N ILE A 69 -11.46 -5.62 8.92
CA ILE A 69 -11.44 -6.08 10.31
C ILE A 69 -12.83 -6.58 10.68
N LEU A 70 -12.99 -7.90 10.87
CA LEU A 70 -14.22 -8.46 11.43
C LEU A 70 -14.11 -8.47 12.95
N ARG A 71 -15.08 -7.81 13.58
CA ARG A 71 -15.25 -7.79 15.03
C ARG A 71 -16.30 -8.83 15.42
N GLU A 72 -16.27 -9.27 16.67
CA GLU A 72 -17.28 -10.15 17.26
C GLU A 72 -17.36 -11.57 16.66
N VAL A 73 -16.39 -11.96 15.83
CA VAL A 73 -16.21 -13.34 15.36
C VAL A 73 -15.21 -14.04 16.28
N PRO A 74 -15.60 -15.12 17.00
CA PRO A 74 -14.71 -15.82 17.93
C PRO A 74 -13.49 -16.44 17.25
N GLU A 75 -12.38 -16.59 17.98
CA GLU A 75 -11.18 -17.33 17.54
C GLU A 75 -11.48 -18.81 17.24
N THR A 76 -12.48 -19.38 17.93
CA THR A 76 -12.91 -20.76 17.74
C THR A 76 -13.58 -21.00 16.38
N THR A 77 -13.90 -19.93 15.65
CA THR A 77 -14.44 -20.02 14.29
C THR A 77 -13.33 -20.52 13.36
N PRO A 78 -13.54 -21.64 12.64
CA PRO A 78 -12.54 -22.14 11.71
C PRO A 78 -12.20 -21.08 10.65
N VAL A 79 -10.89 -20.96 10.33
CA VAL A 79 -10.41 -20.05 9.27
C VAL A 79 -11.16 -20.27 7.95
N GLU A 80 -11.49 -21.53 7.64
CA GLU A 80 -12.23 -21.92 6.44
C GLU A 80 -13.64 -21.29 6.37
N GLU A 81 -14.32 -21.16 7.50
CA GLU A 81 -15.64 -20.51 7.58
C GLU A 81 -15.51 -18.99 7.40
N VAL A 82 -14.46 -18.40 7.98
CA VAL A 82 -14.17 -16.96 7.81
C VAL A 82 -13.79 -16.66 6.36
N GLU A 83 -12.97 -17.49 5.72
CA GLU A 83 -12.68 -17.39 4.29
C GLU A 83 -13.93 -17.57 3.42
N ALA A 84 -14.85 -18.47 3.81
CA ALA A 84 -16.07 -18.72 3.06
C ALA A 84 -16.98 -17.49 2.98
N LEU A 85 -16.94 -16.59 3.96
CA LEU A 85 -17.66 -15.30 3.90
C LEU A 85 -17.26 -14.45 2.68
N PHE A 86 -16.04 -14.64 2.18
CA PHE A 86 -15.46 -13.90 1.06
C PHE A 86 -15.32 -14.76 -0.22
N LYS A 87 -15.82 -16.02 -0.22
CA LYS A 87 -15.86 -16.88 -1.41
C LYS A 87 -17.20 -16.69 -2.13
N ASN A 88 -17.29 -15.65 -2.96
CA ASN A 88 -18.45 -15.38 -3.84
C ASN A 88 -17.96 -14.88 -5.21
N ASP A 89 -18.71 -15.11 -6.29
CA ASP A 89 -18.32 -14.73 -7.67
C ASP A 89 -18.10 -13.23 -7.84
N ASN A 90 -18.71 -12.40 -6.98
CA ASN A 90 -18.55 -10.95 -6.95
C ASN A 90 -17.57 -10.44 -5.88
N CYS A 91 -16.92 -11.33 -5.13
CA CYS A 91 -15.99 -10.94 -4.07
C CYS A 91 -14.54 -11.16 -4.55
N PRO A 92 -13.66 -10.15 -4.45
CA PRO A 92 -12.28 -10.26 -4.89
C PRO A 92 -11.47 -11.23 -4.02
N LYS A 93 -10.35 -11.70 -4.54
CA LYS A 93 -9.59 -12.77 -3.90
C LYS A 93 -8.90 -12.28 -2.63
N VAL A 94 -9.20 -12.95 -1.52
CA VAL A 94 -8.49 -12.78 -0.25
C VAL A 94 -7.07 -13.35 -0.35
N ILE A 95 -6.09 -12.59 0.14
CA ILE A 95 -4.68 -12.97 0.24
C ILE A 95 -4.38 -13.66 1.58
N SER A 96 -4.89 -13.12 2.69
CA SER A 96 -4.68 -13.71 4.02
C SER A 96 -5.87 -13.49 4.94
N VAL A 97 -6.06 -14.44 5.86
CA VAL A 97 -7.06 -14.38 6.94
C VAL A 97 -6.35 -14.75 8.23
N GLU A 98 -6.32 -13.83 9.19
CA GLU A 98 -5.54 -13.97 10.42
C GLU A 98 -6.35 -13.51 11.63
N PHE A 99 -6.34 -14.27 12.72
CA PHE A 99 -6.89 -13.81 14.00
C PHE A 99 -5.82 -13.05 14.78
N ALA A 100 -6.11 -11.79 15.12
CA ALA A 100 -5.18 -10.93 15.82
C ALA A 100 -5.42 -10.91 17.33
N HIS A 101 -4.37 -10.57 18.08
CA HIS A 101 -4.33 -10.50 19.54
C HIS A 101 -5.35 -9.54 20.19
N ASN A 102 -6.05 -8.72 19.40
CA ASN A 102 -7.10 -7.82 19.87
C ASN A 102 -8.52 -8.40 19.70
N ASN A 103 -8.63 -9.73 19.57
CA ASN A 103 -9.87 -10.48 19.37
C ASN A 103 -10.64 -10.08 18.10
N ASN A 104 -9.93 -9.76 17.03
CA ASN A 104 -10.52 -9.46 15.73
C ASN A 104 -9.86 -10.29 14.63
N TRP A 105 -10.63 -10.58 13.58
CA TRP A 105 -10.11 -11.17 12.37
C TRP A 105 -9.67 -10.08 11.40
N TYR A 106 -8.51 -10.28 10.79
CA TYR A 106 -7.90 -9.41 9.80
C TYR A 106 -7.91 -10.15 8.47
N ILE A 107 -8.56 -9.56 7.46
CA ILE A 107 -8.71 -10.14 6.13
C ILE A 107 -8.03 -9.22 5.15
N THR A 108 -6.95 -9.69 4.54
CA THR A 108 -6.13 -8.92 3.62
C THR A 108 -6.52 -9.27 2.18
N PHE A 109 -6.82 -8.27 1.38
CA PHE A 109 -7.07 -8.36 -0.06
C PHE A 109 -5.86 -7.89 -0.86
N GLN A 110 -5.90 -8.14 -2.16
CA GLN A 110 -4.85 -7.72 -3.08
C GLN A 110 -4.75 -6.20 -3.23
N SER A 111 -5.88 -5.50 -3.18
CA SER A 111 -5.94 -4.05 -3.26
C SER A 111 -6.97 -3.47 -2.30
N ASP A 112 -6.93 -2.16 -2.11
CA ASP A 112 -7.96 -1.42 -1.39
C ASP A 112 -9.30 -1.41 -2.12
N THR A 113 -9.26 -1.37 -3.46
CA THR A 113 -10.47 -1.42 -4.28
C THR A 113 -11.17 -2.75 -4.08
N ASP A 114 -10.39 -3.83 -3.95
CA ASP A 114 -10.92 -5.14 -3.62
C ASP A 114 -11.53 -5.17 -2.21
N ALA A 115 -10.87 -4.54 -1.23
CA ALA A 115 -11.36 -4.50 0.15
C ALA A 115 -12.57 -3.58 0.38
N GLN A 116 -12.93 -2.71 -0.59
CA GLN A 116 -14.04 -1.76 -0.49
C GLN A 116 -15.33 -2.21 -1.19
N GLN A 117 -15.28 -3.26 -2.00
CA GLN A 117 -16.44 -3.81 -2.72
C GLN A 117 -17.34 -4.65 -1.81
#